data_AF-A0A7J8JL33-F1
#
_entry.id   AF-A0A7J8JL33-F1
#
_cell.length_a   1.000
_cell.length_b   1.000
_cell.length_c   1.000
_cell.angle_alpha   90.00
_cell.angle_beta   90.00
_cell.angle_gamma   90.00
#
_symmetry.space_group_name_H-M   'P 1'
#
loop_
_entity.id
_entity.type
_entity.pdbx_description
1 polymer ?
#
loop_
_entity_poly.entity_id
_entity_poly.type
_entity_poly.pdbx_seq_one_letter_code
_entity_poly.pdbx_strand_id
1 'polypeptide(L)'
;MLQYCFPRLDINVSKGINHLLKSPFSVHPKTGRISVPIDLQKVDQFDPFTVPTISSICHELDAISTTEEEKGENKAESIIKHRTRDYKKTSLAPYVKVFEQFLENLDKSRKGELLRKSDLQKDF
;
A
#
# COMPACT_ATOMS: atom_id res chain seq x y z
N MET A 1 -34.14 -1.02 6.94
CA MET A 1 -32.71 -1.41 7.07
C MET A 1 -31.92 -1.11 5.79
N LEU A 2 -32.31 -1.63 4.62
CA LEU A 2 -31.51 -1.46 3.38
C LEU A 2 -31.25 0.01 3.00
N GLN A 3 -32.26 0.87 3.02
CA GLN A 3 -32.08 2.30 2.71
C GLN A 3 -31.05 3.02 3.62
N TYR A 4 -30.88 2.54 4.85
CA TYR A 4 -30.01 3.14 5.86
C TYR A 4 -28.60 2.53 5.85
N CYS A 5 -28.45 1.26 5.49
CA CYS A 5 -27.21 0.51 5.70
C CYS A 5 -26.59 -0.08 4.43
N PHE A 6 -27.35 -0.19 3.33
CA PHE A 6 -26.82 -0.75 2.08
C PHE A 6 -25.91 0.27 1.38
N PRO A 7 -24.73 -0.13 0.86
CA PRO A 7 -23.81 0.78 0.19
C PRO A 7 -24.45 1.39 -1.07
N ARG A 8 -24.28 2.70 -1.24
CA ARG A 8 -24.68 3.40 -2.46
C ARG A 8 -23.52 3.32 -3.45
N LEU A 9 -23.75 2.67 -4.58
CA LEU A 9 -22.72 2.44 -5.59
C LEU A 9 -22.75 3.55 -6.65
N ASP A 10 -21.59 4.14 -6.94
CA ASP A 10 -21.43 5.00 -8.10
C ASP A 10 -21.21 4.14 -9.35
N ILE A 11 -22.27 3.93 -10.11
CA ILE A 11 -22.28 3.09 -11.31
C ILE A 11 -21.28 3.57 -12.38
N ASN A 12 -20.95 4.87 -12.42
CA ASN A 12 -20.07 5.41 -13.45
C ASN A 12 -18.62 4.96 -13.29
N VAL A 13 -18.22 4.60 -12.07
CA VAL A 13 -16.89 4.08 -11.75
C VAL A 13 -16.73 2.63 -12.23
N SER A 14 -17.81 1.86 -12.33
CA SER A 14 -17.77 0.43 -12.67
C SER A 14 -18.19 0.09 -14.10
N LYS A 15 -18.87 1.00 -14.81
CA LYS A 15 -19.44 0.71 -16.15
C LYS A 15 -18.42 0.77 -17.30
N GLY A 16 -17.40 1.61 -17.19
CA GLY A 16 -16.48 1.93 -18.29
C GLY A 16 -15.09 1.38 -18.05
N ILE A 17 -14.53 0.70 -19.05
CA ILE A 17 -13.17 0.12 -18.97
C ILE A 17 -12.09 1.20 -18.87
N ASN A 18 -12.35 2.40 -19.43
CA ASN A 18 -11.40 3.51 -19.47
C ASN A 18 -11.52 4.46 -18.27
N HIS A 19 -12.23 4.06 -17.20
CA HIS A 19 -12.41 4.91 -16.04
C HIS A 19 -11.08 5.08 -15.28
N LEU A 20 -10.69 6.33 -15.01
CA LEU A 20 -9.50 6.62 -14.22
C LEU A 20 -9.88 6.65 -12.74
N LEU A 21 -9.22 5.80 -11.96
CA LEU A 21 -9.37 5.77 -10.51
C LEU A 21 -8.07 6.20 -9.83
N LYS A 22 -8.22 6.72 -8.61
CA LYS A 22 -7.09 7.10 -7.76
C LYS A 22 -6.15 5.89 -7.53
N SER A 23 -4.84 6.11 -7.70
CA SER A 23 -3.83 5.12 -7.36
C SER A 23 -3.80 4.83 -5.85
N PRO A 24 -3.62 3.56 -5.43
CA PRO A 24 -3.17 3.23 -4.09
C PRO A 24 -1.91 4.02 -3.71
N PHE A 25 -1.75 4.32 -2.42
CA PHE A 25 -0.65 5.10 -1.84
C PHE A 25 -0.54 6.56 -2.31
N SER A 26 -1.47 7.07 -3.11
CA SER A 26 -1.53 8.50 -3.44
C SER A 26 -1.91 9.35 -2.23
N VAL A 27 -1.36 10.57 -2.16
CA VAL A 27 -1.64 11.56 -1.13
C VAL A 27 -2.94 12.30 -1.48
N HIS A 28 -3.88 12.38 -0.55
CA HIS A 28 -5.07 13.20 -0.74
C HIS A 28 -4.73 14.69 -0.55
N PRO A 29 -4.95 15.56 -1.54
CA PRO A 29 -4.40 16.92 -1.55
C PRO A 29 -4.91 17.80 -0.39
N LYS A 30 -6.17 17.63 0.01
CA LYS A 30 -6.77 18.45 1.09
C LYS A 30 -6.46 17.98 2.50
N THR A 31 -6.19 16.69 2.69
CA THR A 31 -6.06 16.08 4.03
C THR A 31 -4.63 15.63 4.32
N GLY A 32 -3.78 15.55 3.30
CA GLY A 32 -2.44 14.97 3.39
C GLY A 32 -2.42 13.46 3.66
N ARG A 33 -3.57 12.81 3.86
CA ARG A 33 -3.64 11.38 4.18
C ARG A 33 -3.26 10.52 3.00
N ILE A 34 -2.55 9.43 3.27
CA ILE A 34 -2.18 8.43 2.28
C ILE A 34 -3.37 7.52 1.99
N SER A 35 -3.62 7.21 0.72
CA SER A 35 -4.66 6.26 0.30
C SER A 35 -4.17 4.82 0.54
N VAL A 36 -4.27 4.37 1.79
CA VAL A 36 -3.75 3.08 2.25
C VAL A 36 -4.68 1.90 1.94
N PRO A 37 -4.14 0.71 1.67
CA PRO A 37 -4.91 -0.54 1.67
C PRO A 37 -5.54 -0.83 3.03
N ILE A 38 -6.73 -1.42 3.03
CA ILE A 38 -7.48 -1.76 4.24
C ILE A 38 -7.39 -3.27 4.48
N ASP A 39 -7.03 -3.66 5.70
CA ASP A 39 -7.01 -5.06 6.13
C ASP A 39 -8.44 -5.55 6.40
N LEU A 40 -8.92 -6.49 5.59
CA LEU A 40 -10.27 -7.06 5.72
C LEU A 40 -10.45 -7.85 7.02
N GLN A 41 -9.39 -8.40 7.61
CA GLN A 41 -9.47 -9.11 8.90
C GLN A 41 -9.66 -8.16 10.09
N LYS A 42 -9.39 -6.87 9.89
CA LYS A 42 -9.47 -5.82 10.91
C LYS A 42 -10.33 -4.63 10.46
N VAL A 43 -11.29 -4.88 9.57
CA VAL A 43 -12.09 -3.81 8.95
C VAL A 43 -12.88 -3.00 9.98
N ASP A 44 -13.41 -3.63 11.02
CA ASP A 44 -14.16 -2.94 12.10
C ASP A 44 -13.27 -2.04 12.96
N GLN A 45 -11.95 -2.24 12.91
CA GLN A 45 -10.95 -1.45 13.65
C GLN A 45 -10.37 -0.33 12.79
N PHE A 46 -10.73 -0.25 11.50
CA PHE A 46 -10.20 0.75 10.60
C PHE A 46 -10.75 2.14 10.94
N ASP A 47 -9.86 3.05 11.32
CA ASP A 47 -10.20 4.44 11.60
C ASP A 47 -9.59 5.39 10.54
N PRO A 48 -10.41 6.09 9.73
CA PRO A 48 -9.91 7.01 8.72
C PRO A 48 -9.17 8.24 9.29
N PHE A 49 -9.31 8.53 10.59
CA PHE A 49 -8.64 9.67 11.23
C PHE A 49 -7.22 9.35 11.69
N THR A 50 -6.88 8.07 11.87
CA THR A 50 -5.53 7.61 12.27
C THR A 50 -4.63 7.24 11.10
N VAL A 51 -5.16 7.26 9.87
CA VAL A 51 -4.39 7.04 8.65
C VAL A 51 -3.23 8.05 8.54
N PRO A 52 -1.98 7.62 8.29
CA PRO A 52 -0.82 8.49 8.26
C PRO A 52 -0.96 9.59 7.20
N THR A 53 -0.43 10.76 7.53
CA THR A 53 -0.31 11.88 6.59
C THR A 53 1.08 11.91 5.98
N ILE A 54 1.22 12.55 4.81
CA ILE A 54 2.53 12.75 4.18
C ILE A 54 3.49 13.51 5.09
N SER A 55 3.00 14.52 5.83
CA SER A 55 3.83 15.28 6.76
C SER A 55 4.32 14.41 7.92
N SER A 56 3.43 13.59 8.52
CA SER A 56 3.83 12.73 9.64
C SER A 56 4.87 11.70 9.23
N ILE A 57 4.71 11.04 8.07
CA ILE A 57 5.70 10.05 7.61
C ILE A 57 7.03 10.70 7.23
N CYS A 58 7.03 11.93 6.69
CA CYS A 58 8.28 12.66 6.45
C CYS A 58 9.00 13.00 7.77
N HIS A 59 8.27 13.44 8.79
CA HIS A 59 8.87 13.70 10.11
C HIS A 59 9.44 12.43 10.77
N GLU A 60 8.75 11.30 10.64
CA GLU A 60 9.26 10.01 11.12
C GLU A 60 10.59 9.64 10.44
N LEU A 61 10.69 9.85 9.12
CA LEU A 61 11.92 9.61 8.35
C LEU A 61 13.06 10.53 8.78
N ASP A 62 12.79 11.83 8.91
CA ASP A 62 13.81 12.82 9.28
C ASP A 62 14.40 12.51 10.66
N ALA A 63 13.55 12.12 11.62
CA ALA A 63 13.98 11.72 12.97
C ALA A 63 14.90 10.49 12.97
N ILE A 64 14.64 9.52 12.08
CA ILE A 64 15.49 8.34 11.92
C ILE A 64 16.85 8.73 11.37
N SER A 65 16.90 9.52 10.30
CA SER A 65 18.17 9.97 9.70
C SER A 65 19.03 10.77 10.68
N THR A 66 18.42 11.62 11.51
CA THR A 66 19.16 12.42 12.50
C THR A 66 19.84 11.52 13.55
N THR A 67 19.19 10.43 13.95
CA THR A 67 19.73 9.45 14.91
C THR A 67 20.90 8.64 14.34
N GLU A 68 20.94 8.47 13.02
CA GLU A 68 21.98 7.71 12.33
C GLU A 68 23.18 8.58 11.95
N GLU A 69 22.99 9.87 11.69
CA GLU A 69 24.09 10.83 11.47
C GLU A 69 24.99 11.00 12.72
N GLU A 70 24.46 10.82 13.92
CA GLU A 70 25.23 10.81 15.17
C GLU A 70 26.20 9.61 15.30
N LYS A 71 26.05 8.57 14.45
CA LYS A 71 26.87 7.35 14.47
C LYS A 71 27.98 7.29 13.41
N GLY A 72 28.20 8.38 12.67
CA GLY A 72 29.44 8.61 11.90
C GLY A 72 29.74 7.61 10.79
N GLU A 73 28.97 7.61 9.69
CA GLU A 73 29.37 6.95 8.45
C GLU A 73 29.09 7.80 7.19
N ASN A 74 29.93 7.60 6.16
CA ASN A 74 30.12 8.45 4.99
C ASN A 74 28.84 8.75 4.16
N LYS A 75 28.72 10.03 3.75
CA LYS A 75 27.46 10.73 3.43
C LYS A 75 26.90 10.57 2.00
N ALA A 76 27.61 9.95 1.04
CA ALA A 76 27.23 10.05 -0.39
C ALA A 76 26.63 8.77 -1.01
N GLU A 77 27.16 7.58 -0.70
CA GLU A 77 26.68 6.31 -1.26
C GLU A 77 25.56 5.65 -0.41
N SER A 78 25.42 6.08 0.84
CA SER A 78 24.40 5.61 1.79
C SER A 78 23.01 6.15 1.43
N ILE A 79 22.89 7.42 1.01
CA ILE A 79 21.60 8.11 0.80
C ILE A 79 20.65 7.36 -0.14
N ILE A 80 21.14 6.78 -1.24
CA ILE A 80 20.30 6.11 -2.24
C ILE A 80 19.85 4.71 -1.77
N LYS A 81 20.71 3.98 -1.04
CA LYS A 81 20.35 2.68 -0.44
C LYS A 81 19.53 2.81 0.85
N HIS A 82 19.68 3.91 1.57
CA HIS A 82 18.96 4.21 2.81
C HIS A 82 17.48 4.49 2.56
N ARG A 83 17.19 5.34 1.56
CA ARG A 83 15.82 5.75 1.19
C ARG A 83 14.89 4.57 0.88
N THR A 84 15.42 3.45 0.38
CA THR A 84 14.62 2.29 -0.07
C THR A 84 14.14 1.40 1.08
N ARG A 85 14.74 1.49 2.28
CA ARG A 85 14.36 0.65 3.46
C ARG A 85 13.72 1.44 4.59
N ASP A 86 13.66 2.75 4.47
CA ASP A 86 13.33 3.64 5.58
C ASP A 86 11.83 3.70 5.88
N TYR A 87 10.98 3.51 4.88
CA TYR A 87 9.53 3.45 5.10
C TYR A 87 9.11 2.32 6.05
N LYS A 88 9.94 1.28 6.22
CA LYS A 88 9.66 0.17 7.16
C LYS A 88 9.67 0.62 8.61
N LYS A 89 10.33 1.74 8.90
CA LYS A 89 10.39 2.36 10.23
C LYS A 89 9.33 3.45 10.42
N THR A 90 8.46 3.68 9.43
CA THR A 90 7.38 4.67 9.51
C THR A 90 6.03 3.99 9.76
N SER A 91 5.05 4.79 10.12
CA SER A 91 3.65 4.42 10.25
C SER A 91 3.03 3.91 8.94
N LEU A 92 3.73 4.02 7.80
CA LEU A 92 3.28 3.47 6.51
C LEU A 92 3.51 1.95 6.39
N ALA A 93 4.50 1.40 7.11
CA ALA A 93 4.94 0.02 6.97
C ALA A 93 3.82 -1.04 7.11
N PRO A 94 2.89 -0.93 8.09
CA PRO A 94 1.82 -1.92 8.23
C PRO A 94 0.90 -1.99 7.01
N TYR A 95 0.64 -0.86 6.37
CA TYR A 95 -0.22 -0.77 5.19
C TYR A 95 0.46 -1.35 3.94
N VAL A 96 1.78 -1.20 3.84
CA VAL A 96 2.58 -1.86 2.78
C VAL A 96 2.52 -3.38 2.95
N LYS A 97 2.61 -3.88 4.19
CA LYS A 97 2.49 -5.32 4.47
C LYS A 97 1.13 -5.89 4.04
N VAL A 98 0.04 -5.16 4.25
CA VAL A 98 -1.30 -5.55 3.74
C VAL A 98 -1.28 -5.66 2.21
N PHE A 99 -0.62 -4.74 1.52
CA PHE A 99 -0.48 -4.77 0.08
C PHE A 99 0.40 -5.93 -0.42
N GLU A 100 1.52 -6.20 0.25
CA GLU A 100 2.40 -7.33 -0.07
C GLU A 100 1.64 -8.66 0.01
N GLN A 101 0.82 -8.86 1.05
CA GLN A 101 -0.02 -10.05 1.17
C GLN A 101 -1.02 -10.18 0.01
N PHE A 102 -1.61 -9.07 -0.44
CA PHE A 102 -2.46 -9.06 -1.63
C PHE A 102 -1.70 -9.48 -2.90
N LEU A 103 -0.48 -8.95 -3.09
CA LEU A 103 0.37 -9.28 -4.24
C LEU A 103 0.83 -10.74 -4.21
N GLU A 104 1.17 -11.29 -3.04
CA GLU A 104 1.53 -12.71 -2.89
C GLU A 104 0.39 -13.63 -3.32
N ASN A 105 -0.85 -13.29 -3.01
CA ASN A 105 -2.02 -14.08 -3.40
C ASN A 105 -2.25 -14.01 -4.91
N LEU A 106 -2.05 -12.84 -5.53
CA LEU A 106 -2.09 -12.70 -7.00
C LEU A 106 -1.00 -13.50 -7.71
N ASP A 107 0.21 -13.55 -7.14
CA ASP A 107 1.31 -14.35 -7.70
C ASP A 107 1.00 -15.86 -7.62
N LYS A 108 0.51 -16.32 -6.47
CA LYS A 108 0.07 -17.72 -6.28
C LYS A 108 -1.03 -18.11 -7.28
N SER A 109 -2.04 -17.26 -7.48
CA SER A 109 -3.13 -17.56 -8.42
C SER A 109 -2.63 -17.63 -9.86
N ARG A 110 -1.76 -16.70 -10.27
CA ARG A 110 -1.18 -16.69 -11.62
C ARG A 110 -0.32 -17.92 -11.90
N LYS A 111 0.53 -18.31 -10.95
CA LYS A 111 1.35 -19.53 -11.05
C LYS A 111 0.48 -20.79 -11.18
N GLY A 112 -0.59 -20.89 -10.37
CA GLY A 112 -1.54 -21.99 -10.47
C GLY A 112 -2.25 -22.06 -11.83
N GLU A 113 -2.61 -20.92 -12.41
CA GLU A 113 -3.23 -20.87 -13.74
C GLU A 113 -2.26 -21.29 -14.85
N LEU A 114 -0.99 -20.88 -14.77
CA LEU A 114 0.04 -21.26 -15.73
C LEU A 114 0.34 -22.77 -15.70
N LEU A 115 0.45 -23.35 -14.50
CA LEU A 115 0.62 -24.80 -14.34
C LEU A 115 -0.54 -25.56 -14.97
N ARG A 116 -1.78 -25.16 -14.67
CA ARG A 116 -2.97 -25.78 -15.26
C ARG A 116 -2.98 -25.68 -16.79
N LYS A 117 -2.48 -24.58 -17.35
CA LYS A 117 -2.37 -24.39 -18.81
C LYS A 117 -1.30 -25.31 -19.44
N SER A 118 -0.14 -25.45 -18.79
CA SER A 118 0.93 -26.37 -19.23
C SER A 118 0.49 -27.84 -19.15
N ASP A 119 -0.17 -28.25 -18.06
CA ASP A 119 -0.73 -29.60 -17.93
C ASP A 119 -1.73 -29.93 -19.05
N LEU A 120 -2.59 -28.97 -19.43
CA LEU A 120 -3.55 -29.10 -20.53
C LEU A 120 -2.86 -29.19 -21.90
N GLN A 121 -1.74 -28.51 -22.09
CA GLN A 121 -0.95 -28.53 -23.32
C GLN A 121 -0.03 -29.76 -23.42
N LYS A 122 0.16 -30.51 -22.32
CA LYS A 122 1.14 -31.61 -22.20
C LYS A 122 2.57 -31.18 -22.52
N ASP A 123 2.85 -29.90 -22.36
CA ASP A 123 4.19 -29.33 -22.45
C ASP A 123 4.89 -29.61 -21.11
N PHE A 124 5.37 -30.85 -20.94
CA PHE A 124 6.24 -31.27 -19.83
C PHE A 124 7.68 -31.39 -20.31
#